data_AF-A0A8C6SHA0-F1
#
_entry.id   AF-A0A8C6SHA0-F1
#
_cell.length_a   1.000
_cell.length_b   1.000
_cell.length_c   1.000
_cell.angle_alpha   90.00
_cell.angle_beta   90.00
_cell.angle_gamma   90.00
#
_symmetry.space_group_name_H-M   'P 1'
#
loop_
_entity.id
_entity.type
_entity.pdbx_description
1 polymer ?
#
loop_
_entity_poly.entity_id
_entity_poly.type
_entity_poly.pdbx_seq_one_letter_code
_entity_poly.pdbx_strand_id
1 'polypeptide(L)'
;MTRLFHQRIDVFQDDNARIHRVQMYEYYIYIYLQEQSIETPHGFLHVTLHGSRSSRRPAILTFHDVGLDSKSCFLTLFKFEEMQEIVKNFTLIHIDAPGQEEGAAAYPAKYDRKLPVCSPNTTKT
;
A
#
# COMPACT_ATOMS: atom_id res chain seq x y z
N MET A 1 -18.76 16.77 25.90
CA MET A 1 -17.64 17.72 25.93
C MET A 1 -16.39 17.03 25.40
N THR A 2 -16.25 16.90 24.08
CA THR A 2 -15.03 16.37 23.44
C THR A 2 -14.93 16.98 22.06
N ARG A 3 -14.18 18.09 21.96
CA ARG A 3 -13.86 18.81 20.73
C ARG A 3 -12.40 19.27 20.87
N LEU A 4 -11.46 18.47 20.38
CA LEU A 4 -10.02 18.70 20.44
C LEU A 4 -9.42 17.89 19.27
N PHE A 5 -8.70 18.38 18.27
CA PHE A 5 -8.17 19.70 17.93
C PHE A 5 -8.21 19.82 16.39
N HIS A 6 -8.73 20.92 15.85
CA HIS A 6 -8.34 21.40 14.53
C HIS A 6 -7.09 22.25 14.74
N GLN A 7 -5.90 21.66 14.53
CA GLN A 7 -4.68 22.47 14.47
C GLN A 7 -4.63 23.10 13.08
N ARG A 8 -4.98 24.39 13.02
CA ARG A 8 -4.67 25.25 11.89
C ARG A 8 -3.15 25.22 11.69
N ILE A 9 -2.74 24.80 10.50
CA ILE A 9 -1.37 24.98 10.03
C ILE A 9 -1.37 26.29 9.26
N ASP A 10 -0.67 27.29 9.79
CA ASP A 10 -0.56 28.60 9.16
C ASP A 10 0.13 28.45 7.79
N VAL A 11 -0.58 28.89 6.75
CA VAL A 11 -0.08 28.92 5.37
C VAL A 11 0.84 30.13 5.26
N PHE A 12 2.16 29.90 5.30
CA PHE A 12 3.12 30.93 4.94
C PHE A 12 3.14 31.04 3.41
N GLN A 13 2.65 32.16 2.90
CA GLN A 13 2.61 32.47 1.48
C GLN A 13 3.91 33.19 1.12
N ASP A 14 4.80 32.50 0.43
CA ASP A 14 5.97 33.09 -0.20
C ASP A 14 6.25 32.38 -1.53
N ASP A 15 6.71 33.11 -2.54
CA ASP A 15 6.76 32.68 -3.96
C ASP A 15 7.77 31.53 -4.26
N ASN A 16 8.32 30.90 -3.21
CA ASN A 16 9.20 29.73 -3.22
C ASN A 16 8.54 28.42 -2.70
N ALA A 17 7.21 28.39 -2.52
CA ALA A 17 6.45 27.35 -1.81
C ALA A 17 6.44 25.91 -2.38
N ARG A 18 7.18 25.61 -3.46
CA ARG A 18 7.20 24.25 -4.05
C ARG A 18 7.98 23.23 -3.21
N ILE A 19 8.99 23.65 -2.45
CA ILE A 19 9.94 22.72 -1.81
C ILE A 19 9.50 22.24 -0.41
N HIS A 20 8.59 22.94 0.28
CA HIS A 20 8.12 22.53 1.61
C HIS A 20 6.91 21.58 1.59
N ARG A 21 6.16 21.53 0.48
CA ARG A 21 4.96 20.70 0.37
C ARG A 21 5.30 19.21 0.22
N VAL A 22 6.37 18.89 -0.51
CA VAL A 22 6.79 17.51 -0.84
C VAL A 22 7.33 16.76 0.39
N GLN A 23 8.14 17.40 1.24
CA GLN A 23 8.72 16.74 2.42
C GLN A 23 7.68 16.35 3.48
N MET A 24 6.60 17.13 3.64
CA MET A 24 5.52 16.81 4.57
C MET A 24 4.71 15.57 4.13
N TYR A 25 4.54 15.34 2.82
CA TYR A 25 3.80 14.18 2.31
C TYR A 25 4.61 12.88 2.37
N GLU A 26 5.91 12.91 2.06
CA GLU A 26 6.78 11.74 2.28
C GLU A 26 6.77 11.31 3.75
N TYR A 27 6.81 12.28 4.68
CA TYR A 27 6.68 12.00 6.11
C TYR A 27 5.28 11.42 6.42
N TYR A 28 4.19 12.04 5.95
CA TYR A 28 2.81 11.60 6.19
C TYR A 28 2.54 10.17 5.68
N ILE A 29 3.02 9.80 4.48
CA ILE A 29 2.88 8.43 3.95
C ILE A 29 3.61 7.41 4.84
N TYR A 30 4.74 7.81 5.43
CA TYR A 30 5.51 6.97 6.36
C TYR A 30 4.84 6.81 7.75
N ILE A 31 4.17 7.84 8.28
CA ILE A 31 3.53 7.79 9.64
C ILE A 31 2.24 6.95 9.66
N TYR A 32 1.63 6.67 8.51
CA TYR A 32 0.40 5.85 8.39
C TYR A 32 0.66 4.49 7.73
N LEU A 33 1.89 3.98 7.82
CA LEU A 33 2.26 2.66 7.34
C LEU A 33 1.71 1.62 8.33
N GLN A 34 0.77 0.80 7.87
CA GLN A 34 0.20 -0.30 8.66
C GLN A 34 0.44 -1.63 7.94
N GLU A 35 1.33 -2.46 8.49
CA GLU A 35 1.54 -3.83 8.05
C GLU A 35 0.48 -4.75 8.69
N GLN A 36 -0.08 -5.65 7.87
CA GLN A 36 -1.07 -6.62 8.30
C GLN A 36 -0.81 -7.96 7.64
N SER A 37 -1.04 -9.04 8.39
CA SER A 37 -1.13 -10.39 7.83
C SER A 37 -2.60 -10.76 7.67
N ILE A 38 -3.00 -11.10 6.44
CA ILE A 38 -4.37 -11.48 6.09
C ILE A 38 -4.40 -12.99 5.89
N GLU A 39 -5.24 -13.67 6.67
CA GLU A 39 -5.51 -15.09 6.45
C GLU A 39 -6.38 -15.28 5.20
N THR A 40 -5.93 -16.15 4.30
CA THR A 40 -6.68 -16.58 3.12
C THR A 40 -6.82 -18.10 3.14
N PRO A 41 -7.73 -18.69 2.34
CA PRO A 41 -7.80 -20.15 2.19
C PRO A 41 -6.51 -20.81 1.70
N HIS A 42 -5.57 -20.03 1.17
CA HIS A 42 -4.29 -20.47 0.63
C HIS A 42 -3.08 -20.12 1.52
N GLY A 43 -3.33 -19.65 2.75
CA GLY A 43 -2.30 -19.23 3.69
C GLY A 43 -2.34 -17.74 3.99
N PHE A 44 -1.31 -17.26 4.69
CA PHE A 44 -1.20 -15.85 5.07
C PHE A 44 -0.63 -15.01 3.93
N LEU A 45 -1.15 -13.79 3.81
CA LEU A 45 -0.71 -12.78 2.88
C LEU A 45 -0.25 -11.55 3.64
N HIS A 46 1.00 -11.13 3.42
CA HIS A 46 1.52 -9.89 3.96
C HIS A 46 1.02 -8.71 3.11
N VAL A 47 0.47 -7.70 3.77
CA VAL A 47 0.04 -6.47 3.12
C VAL A 47 0.50 -5.23 3.89
N THR A 48 0.84 -4.19 3.16
CA THR A 48 1.17 -2.88 3.72
C THR A 48 0.16 -1.85 3.24
N LEU A 49 -0.51 -1.18 4.18
CA LEU A 49 -1.49 -0.14 3.89
C LEU A 49 -0.86 1.24 4.08
N HIS A 50 -1.15 2.14 3.14
CA HIS A 50 -0.84 3.56 3.25
C HIS A 50 -2.10 4.42 3.05
N GLY A 51 -2.14 5.54 3.78
CA GLY A 51 -3.16 6.57 3.64
C GLY A 51 -4.38 6.37 4.55
N SER A 52 -5.40 7.21 4.35
CA SER A 52 -6.61 7.20 5.17
C SER A 52 -7.57 6.09 4.73
N ARG A 53 -8.13 5.34 5.69
CA ARG A 53 -9.17 4.31 5.48
C ARG A 53 -10.55 4.93 5.13
N SER A 54 -10.56 5.98 4.33
CA SER A 54 -11.79 6.69 3.94
C SER A 54 -12.65 5.80 3.06
N SER A 55 -13.78 5.33 3.60
CA SER A 55 -14.62 4.26 3.05
C SER A 55 -15.38 4.58 1.76
N ARG A 56 -15.10 5.72 1.10
CA ARG A 56 -15.86 6.18 -0.08
C ARG A 56 -15.11 6.09 -1.40
N ARG A 57 -13.79 5.93 -1.39
CA ARG A 57 -12.98 5.80 -2.61
C ARG A 57 -12.43 4.37 -2.70
N PRO A 58 -12.28 3.82 -3.91
CA PRO A 58 -11.68 2.50 -4.09
C PRO A 58 -10.23 2.50 -3.60
N ALA A 59 -9.67 1.33 -3.32
CA ALA A 59 -8.26 1.20 -3.01
C ALA A 59 -7.44 1.08 -4.31
N ILE A 60 -6.22 1.60 -4.29
CA ILE A 60 -5.19 1.25 -5.27
C ILE A 60 -4.46 0.04 -4.70
N LEU A 61 -4.47 -1.05 -5.44
CA LEU A 61 -3.85 -2.31 -5.04
C LEU A 61 -2.67 -2.60 -5.95
N THR A 62 -1.54 -2.96 -5.37
CA THR A 62 -0.34 -3.28 -6.13
C THR A 62 0.15 -4.68 -5.79
N PHE A 63 0.59 -5.39 -6.83
CA PHE A 63 1.18 -6.71 -6.72
C PHE A 63 2.48 -6.69 -7.53
N HIS A 64 3.60 -7.01 -6.91
CA HIS A 64 4.92 -6.84 -7.51
C HIS A 64 5.27 -7.95 -8.50
N ASP A 65 6.29 -7.72 -9.32
CA ASP A 65 6.81 -8.73 -10.24
C ASP A 65 7.71 -9.76 -9.51
N VAL A 66 8.00 -10.87 -10.18
CA VAL A 66 8.83 -11.96 -9.66
C VAL A 66 10.25 -11.47 -9.39
N GLY A 67 10.76 -11.84 -8.21
CA GLY A 67 12.13 -11.49 -7.79
C GLY A 67 12.25 -10.07 -7.21
N LEU A 68 11.12 -9.38 -7.05
CA LEU A 68 11.01 -8.13 -6.30
C LEU A 68 10.15 -8.36 -5.05
N ASP A 69 10.10 -7.33 -4.21
CA ASP A 69 9.10 -7.13 -3.15
C ASP A 69 8.31 -5.86 -3.48
N SER A 70 7.26 -5.56 -2.71
CA SER A 70 6.44 -4.37 -2.98
C SER A 70 7.26 -3.07 -2.99
N LYS A 71 8.22 -2.94 -2.08
CA LYS A 71 9.02 -1.73 -1.92
C LYS A 71 9.93 -1.52 -3.13
N SER A 72 10.72 -2.51 -3.52
CA SER A 72 11.62 -2.46 -4.67
C SER A 72 10.86 -2.29 -5.99
N CYS A 73 9.65 -2.85 -6.11
CA CYS A 73 8.83 -2.72 -7.32
C CYS A 73 8.14 -1.36 -7.45
N PHE A 74 7.64 -0.78 -6.36
CA PHE A 74 6.73 0.37 -6.42
C PHE A 74 7.21 1.65 -5.75
N LEU A 75 8.24 1.61 -4.90
CA LEU A 75 8.69 2.80 -4.16
C LEU A 75 9.04 3.96 -5.11
N THR A 76 9.76 3.67 -6.19
CA THR A 76 10.13 4.70 -7.18
C THR A 76 8.89 5.33 -7.84
N LEU A 77 7.88 4.52 -8.17
CA LEU A 77 6.63 5.02 -8.77
C LEU A 77 5.91 5.98 -7.82
N PHE A 78 5.75 5.61 -6.55
CA PHE A 78 5.01 6.42 -5.58
C PHE A 78 5.83 7.58 -4.98
N LYS A 79 7.13 7.66 -5.31
CA LYS A 79 7.97 8.82 -5.02
C LYS A 79 7.79 9.98 -6.00
N PHE A 80 7.24 9.74 -7.19
CA PHE A 80 6.95 10.82 -8.14
C PHE A 80 5.87 11.76 -7.60
N GLU A 81 6.10 13.08 -7.73
CA GLU A 81 5.22 14.13 -7.21
C GLU A 81 3.78 13.97 -7.74
N GLU A 82 3.66 13.61 -9.02
CA GLU A 82 2.38 13.37 -9.68
C GLU A 82 1.63 12.19 -9.07
N MET A 83 2.35 11.13 -8.68
CA MET A 83 1.74 9.97 -8.03
C MET A 83 1.37 10.29 -6.58
N GLN A 84 2.15 11.10 -5.88
CA GLN A 84 1.81 11.57 -4.52
C GLN A 84 0.49 12.36 -4.50
N GLU A 85 0.29 13.23 -5.47
CA GLU A 85 -0.96 13.96 -5.71
C GLU A 85 -2.17 13.03 -5.92
N ILE A 86 -1.96 11.88 -6.57
CA ILE A 86 -3.02 10.89 -6.80
C ILE A 86 -3.30 10.14 -5.50
N VAL A 87 -2.30 9.50 -4.90
CA VAL A 87 -2.48 8.57 -3.77
C VAL A 87 -2.97 9.25 -2.49
N LYS A 88 -2.82 10.57 -2.34
CA LYS A 88 -3.40 11.32 -1.19
C LYS A 88 -4.91 11.11 -1.01
N ASN A 89 -5.61 10.74 -2.09
CA ASN A 89 -7.05 10.54 -2.08
C ASN A 89 -7.49 9.08 -2.04
N PHE A 90 -6.57 8.12 -2.12
CA PHE A 90 -6.89 6.70 -2.17
C PHE A 90 -6.25 5.98 -0.99
N THR A 91 -6.81 4.85 -0.60
CA THR A 91 -6.08 3.89 0.22
C THR A 91 -5.16 3.11 -0.69
N LEU A 92 -3.86 3.06 -0.40
CA LEU A 92 -2.90 2.26 -1.14
C LEU A 92 -2.64 0.97 -0.36
N ILE A 93 -2.76 -0.17 -1.04
CA ILE A 93 -2.56 -1.50 -0.47
C ILE A 93 -1.50 -2.20 -1.30
N HIS A 94 -0.35 -2.40 -0.68
CA HIS A 94 0.73 -3.20 -1.21
C HIS A 94 0.56 -4.64 -0.77
N ILE A 95 0.56 -5.57 -1.72
CA ILE A 95 0.58 -7.00 -1.45
C ILE A 95 1.98 -7.50 -1.75
N ASP A 96 2.57 -8.19 -0.77
CA ASP A 96 3.74 -9.01 -1.02
C ASP A 96 3.31 -10.43 -1.37
N ALA A 97 3.88 -10.97 -2.44
CA ALA A 97 3.66 -12.36 -2.82
C ALA A 97 4.12 -13.27 -1.67
N PRO A 98 3.41 -14.39 -1.39
CA PRO A 98 3.76 -15.25 -0.27
C PRO A 98 5.22 -15.71 -0.31
N GLY A 99 5.96 -15.44 0.78
CA GLY A 99 7.37 -15.80 0.91
C GLY A 99 8.33 -14.81 0.24
N GLN A 100 7.83 -13.68 -0.27
CA GLN A 100 8.63 -12.60 -0.85
C GLN A 100 8.61 -11.33 0.00
N GLU A 101 7.91 -11.33 1.14
CA GLU A 101 7.98 -10.26 2.13
C GLU A 101 9.36 -10.16 2.79
N GLU A 102 9.72 -8.98 3.29
CA GLU A 102 11.00 -8.76 3.96
C GLU A 102 11.10 -9.65 5.22
N GLY A 103 12.14 -10.48 5.27
CA GLY A 103 12.35 -11.42 6.38
C GLY A 103 11.50 -12.70 6.32
N ALA A 104 10.88 -13.00 5.17
CA ALA A 104 10.12 -14.23 4.97
C ALA A 104 10.95 -15.50 5.30
N ALA A 105 10.33 -16.43 6.01
CA ALA A 105 10.93 -17.74 6.24
C ALA A 105 10.93 -18.57 4.95
N ALA A 106 12.00 -19.32 4.72
CA ALA A 106 12.05 -20.24 3.58
C ALA A 106 10.94 -21.30 3.70
N TYR A 107 10.23 -21.54 2.60
CA TYR A 107 9.24 -22.60 2.55
C TYR A 107 9.87 -23.97 2.81
N PRO A 108 9.16 -24.89 3.49
CA PRO A 108 9.61 -26.27 3.62
C PRO A 108 9.74 -26.92 2.25
N ALA A 109 10.64 -27.90 2.12
CA ALA A 109 10.96 -28.56 0.85
C ALA A 109 9.75 -29.19 0.13
N LYS A 110 8.66 -29.47 0.87
CA LYS A 110 7.39 -29.98 0.33
C LYS A 110 6.25 -28.98 0.56
N TYR A 111 6.40 -27.78 0.03
CA TYR A 111 5.32 -26.80 0.04
C TYR A 111 4.35 -27.07 -1.13
N ASP A 112 3.09 -27.36 -0.80
CA ASP A 112 2.06 -27.64 -1.79
C ASP A 112 1.51 -26.31 -2.34
N ARG A 113 1.99 -25.91 -3.52
CA ARG A 113 1.46 -24.76 -4.27
C ARG A 113 0.13 -25.13 -4.90
N LYS A 114 -0.92 -25.25 -4.09
CA LYS A 114 -2.29 -25.40 -4.58
C LYS A 114 -2.77 -24.09 -5.18
N LEU A 115 -2.35 -23.82 -6.42
CA LEU A 115 -2.99 -22.81 -7.24
C LEU A 115 -4.40 -23.31 -7.62
N PRO A 116 -5.46 -22.51 -7.46
CA PRO A 116 -6.73 -22.87 -8.06
C PRO A 116 -6.51 -22.96 -9.57
N VAL A 117 -6.75 -24.13 -10.14
CA VAL A 117 -6.91 -24.26 -11.58
C VAL A 117 -8.13 -23.40 -11.94
N CYS A 118 -7.94 -22.32 -12.69
CA CYS A 118 -9.06 -21.64 -13.33
C CYS A 118 -9.79 -22.68 -14.18
N SER A 119 -10.92 -23.19 -13.67
CA SER A 119 -11.77 -24.07 -14.46
C SER A 119 -12.26 -23.25 -15.66
N PRO A 120 -12.07 -23.71 -16.91
CA PRO A 120 -12.43 -22.94 -18.10
C PRO A 120 -13.91 -22.57 -18.21
N ASN A 121 -14.79 -23.11 -17.36
CA ASN A 121 -16.22 -22.96 -17.48
C ASN A 121 -16.85 -22.54 -16.15
N THR A 122 -17.01 -21.23 -15.95
CA THR A 122 -18.13 -20.71 -15.15
C THR A 122 -18.65 -19.45 -15.83
N THR A 123 -19.36 -19.65 -16.94
CA THR A 123 -20.47 -18.76 -17.31
C THR A 123 -21.50 -18.91 -16.20
N LYS A 124 -21.59 -17.91 -15.31
CA LYS A 124 -22.76 -17.75 -14.45
C LYS A 124 -23.80 -16.94 -15.23
N THR A 125 -24.80 -17.65 -15.74
CA THR A 125 -26.15 -17.14 -15.97
C THR A 125 -26.75 -16.56 -14.71
#